data_AF-A0AAN8KCU8-F1
#
_entry.id   AF-A0AAN8KCU8-F1
#
_cell.length_a   1.000
_cell.length_b   1.000
_cell.length_c   1.000
_cell.angle_alpha   90.00
_cell.angle_beta   90.00
_cell.angle_gamma   90.00
#
_symmetry.space_group_name_H-M   'P 1'
#
loop_
_entity.id
_entity.type
_entity.pdbx_description
1 polymer ?
#
loop_
_entity_poly.entity_id
_entity_poly.type
_entity_poly.pdbx_seq_one_letter_code
_entity_poly.pdbx_strand_id
1 'polypeptide(L)'
;MKVFSDRSILDERLSIIWKLENGVKEEGVGDGVYKDCLTQFWEEFYSQCTVGSDFKVPFLRHDFGAEELGAVARVYLAGWREFNYIPIAIAPVFMEEVIYGRSFSDLMGSFLAFVDPLERDILKKALADFDSVQPEELIDVLDQYSCRKITNKENLITIISELAHKEIIQTPMFVIDCWRSVLTPMAFHKHEELLASYKRLLPDTKKLLNVLRFPEDIRNTEEPVAGYLKRYVKGLDSNMLSRFLRFCTGSDLMLTDNITVQFTSHTGTGLGKRPIGHTCGAVLEVPKEYDNFPQFRHEFNNILNSNVWTMDLD
;
A
#
# COMPACT_ATOMS: atom_id res chain seq x y z
N MET A 1 -12.68 7.51 -10.82
CA MET A 1 -13.92 7.13 -10.11
C MET A 1 -15.18 7.17 -10.99
N LYS A 2 -15.55 8.29 -11.63
CA LYS A 2 -16.81 8.40 -12.41
C LYS A 2 -17.04 7.30 -13.47
N VAL A 3 -16.00 6.91 -14.20
CA VAL A 3 -16.09 5.83 -15.20
C VAL A 3 -16.44 4.49 -14.53
N PHE A 4 -15.91 4.27 -13.33
CA PHE A 4 -16.25 3.10 -12.52
C PHE A 4 -17.63 3.20 -11.86
N SER A 5 -18.40 4.27 -12.03
CA SER A 5 -19.82 4.29 -11.63
C SER A 5 -20.68 3.41 -12.56
N ASP A 6 -20.25 3.23 -13.81
CA ASP A 6 -20.85 2.25 -14.70
C ASP A 6 -20.46 0.82 -14.28
N ARG A 7 -21.44 -0.09 -14.30
CA ARG A 7 -21.24 -1.49 -13.92
C ARG A 7 -20.60 -2.31 -15.04
N SER A 8 -20.85 -1.96 -16.31
CA SER A 8 -20.29 -2.69 -17.47
C SER A 8 -18.79 -2.48 -17.62
N ILE A 9 -18.19 -1.52 -16.90
CA ILE A 9 -16.76 -1.22 -16.96
C ILE A 9 -15.88 -2.45 -16.69
N LEU A 10 -16.40 -3.42 -15.93
CA LEU A 10 -15.70 -4.65 -15.58
C LEU A 10 -15.67 -5.69 -16.71
N ASP A 11 -16.46 -5.49 -17.76
CA ASP A 11 -16.54 -6.34 -18.95
C ASP A 11 -15.66 -5.80 -20.10
N GLU A 12 -15.05 -4.63 -19.90
CA GLU A 12 -14.21 -3.95 -20.89
C GLU A 12 -12.72 -4.12 -20.59
N ARG A 13 -11.90 -4.08 -21.64
CA ARG A 13 -10.45 -3.95 -21.48
C ARG A 13 -10.10 -2.48 -21.26
N LEU A 14 -9.62 -2.15 -20.07
CA LEU A 14 -9.28 -0.78 -19.69
C LEU A 14 -7.94 -0.37 -20.30
N SER A 15 -7.91 0.80 -20.92
CA SER A 15 -6.69 1.50 -21.31
C SER A 15 -6.64 2.82 -20.54
N ILE A 16 -5.61 2.97 -19.71
CA ILE A 16 -5.43 4.16 -18.88
C ILE A 16 -4.36 5.04 -19.48
N ILE A 17 -4.67 6.33 -19.56
CA ILE A 17 -3.77 7.38 -20.04
C ILE A 17 -3.78 8.48 -18.99
N TRP A 18 -2.60 8.89 -18.52
CA TRP A 18 -2.46 10.01 -17.62
C TRP A 18 -2.80 11.32 -18.32
N LYS A 19 -3.38 12.25 -17.57
CA LYS A 19 -3.58 13.62 -18.03
C LYS A 19 -2.93 14.56 -17.04
N LEU A 20 -2.05 15.40 -17.56
CA LEU A 20 -1.46 16.50 -16.82
C LEU A 20 -2.52 17.53 -16.44
N GLU A 21 -2.21 18.39 -15.47
CA GLU A 21 -3.11 19.45 -15.00
C GLU A 21 -3.54 20.42 -16.10
N ASN A 22 -2.71 20.59 -17.13
CA ASN A 22 -3.00 21.40 -18.32
C ASN A 22 -3.93 20.71 -19.34
N GLY A 23 -4.42 19.50 -19.03
CA GLY A 23 -5.32 18.70 -19.87
C GLY A 23 -4.63 17.92 -20.99
N VAL A 24 -3.31 18.05 -21.14
CA VAL A 24 -2.51 17.29 -22.10
C VAL A 24 -2.40 15.85 -21.62
N LYS A 25 -2.64 14.90 -22.52
CA LYS A 25 -2.41 13.49 -22.25
C LYS A 25 -0.91 13.26 -22.14
N GLU A 26 -0.48 12.59 -21.08
CA GLU A 26 0.85 12.01 -21.08
C GLU A 26 0.93 10.95 -22.17
N GLU A 27 2.10 10.81 -22.77
CA GLU A 27 2.32 9.82 -23.82
C GLU A 27 2.47 8.40 -23.24
N GLY A 28 2.74 8.29 -21.93
CA GLY A 28 2.82 7.04 -21.19
C GLY A 28 1.56 6.19 -21.30
N VAL A 29 1.73 4.96 -21.77
CA VAL A 29 0.67 3.93 -21.85
C VAL A 29 1.20 2.56 -21.42
N GLY A 30 0.34 1.72 -20.86
CA GLY A 30 0.66 0.34 -20.50
C GLY A 30 0.45 0.00 -19.03
N ASP A 31 0.87 -1.21 -18.64
CA ASP A 31 0.59 -1.78 -17.33
C ASP A 31 1.27 -0.99 -16.19
N GLY A 32 2.45 -0.41 -16.44
CA GLY A 32 3.14 0.46 -15.49
C GLY A 32 2.30 1.68 -15.12
N VAL A 33 1.72 2.34 -16.13
CA VAL A 33 0.83 3.49 -15.97
C VAL A 33 -0.45 3.11 -15.23
N TYR A 34 -1.06 1.96 -15.56
CA TYR A 34 -2.27 1.51 -14.87
C TYR A 34 -1.96 1.19 -13.40
N LYS A 35 -0.88 0.44 -13.11
CA LYS A 35 -0.45 0.22 -11.72
C LYS A 35 -0.24 1.53 -10.97
N ASP A 36 0.35 2.54 -11.60
CA ASP A 36 0.60 3.84 -10.94
C ASP A 36 -0.70 4.58 -10.62
N CYS A 37 -1.68 4.53 -11.53
CA CYS A 37 -3.03 5.03 -11.26
C CYS A 37 -3.72 4.26 -10.12
N LEU A 38 -3.56 2.95 -10.03
CA LEU A 38 -4.12 2.15 -8.93
C LEU A 38 -3.47 2.54 -7.60
N THR A 39 -2.14 2.63 -7.57
CA THR A 39 -1.38 3.04 -6.39
C THR A 39 -1.82 4.44 -5.94
N GLN A 40 -1.88 5.42 -6.85
CA GLN A 40 -2.36 6.75 -6.50
C GLN A 40 -3.81 6.74 -5.99
N PHE A 41 -4.71 6.02 -6.67
CA PHE A 41 -6.10 5.93 -6.26
C PHE A 41 -6.23 5.40 -4.82
N TRP A 42 -5.49 4.35 -4.48
CA TRP A 42 -5.54 3.78 -3.14
C TRP A 42 -4.88 4.67 -2.10
N GLU A 43 -3.77 5.34 -2.40
CA GLU A 43 -3.17 6.36 -1.52
C GLU A 43 -4.17 7.49 -1.18
N GLU A 44 -4.88 7.99 -2.19
CA GLU A 44 -5.94 9.00 -2.02
C GLU A 44 -7.12 8.45 -1.22
N PHE A 45 -7.56 7.23 -1.52
CA PHE A 45 -8.67 6.60 -0.80
C PHE A 45 -8.30 6.35 0.68
N TYR A 46 -7.10 5.86 0.97
CA TYR A 46 -6.63 5.65 2.34
C TYR A 46 -6.57 6.96 3.13
N SER A 47 -6.12 8.04 2.49
CA SER A 47 -5.98 9.34 3.18
C SER A 47 -7.31 10.07 3.38
N GLN A 48 -8.27 9.92 2.46
CA GLN A 48 -9.50 10.74 2.46
C GLN A 48 -10.77 9.98 2.84
N CYS A 49 -10.76 8.65 2.73
CA CYS A 49 -11.97 7.83 2.85
C CYS A 49 -11.84 6.70 3.88
N THR A 50 -10.71 6.61 4.59
CA THR A 50 -10.51 5.59 5.64
C THR A 50 -10.03 6.19 6.95
N VAL A 51 -10.21 5.45 8.04
CA VAL A 51 -9.65 5.72 9.36
C VAL A 51 -8.72 4.58 9.78
N GLY A 52 -7.85 4.83 10.75
CA GLY A 52 -6.87 3.87 11.27
C GLY A 52 -5.43 4.13 10.80
N SER A 53 -4.48 3.40 11.41
CA SER A 53 -3.05 3.50 11.15
C SER A 53 -2.57 2.46 10.12
N ASP A 54 -1.97 1.36 10.58
CA ASP A 54 -1.34 0.35 9.71
C ASP A 54 -2.40 -0.44 8.96
N PHE A 55 -3.48 -0.79 9.68
CA PHE A 55 -4.72 -1.21 9.07
C PHE A 55 -5.74 -0.09 9.09
N LYS A 56 -6.50 -0.03 8.01
CA LYS A 56 -7.47 0.99 7.74
C LYS A 56 -8.82 0.35 7.42
N VAL A 57 -9.90 1.05 7.77
CA VAL A 57 -11.24 0.69 7.32
C VAL A 57 -11.91 1.93 6.70
N PRO A 58 -12.72 1.77 5.64
CA PRO A 58 -13.51 2.87 5.11
C PRO A 58 -14.42 3.46 6.19
N PHE A 59 -14.45 4.79 6.33
CA PHE A 59 -15.40 5.42 7.25
C PHE A 59 -16.65 5.89 6.49
N LEU A 60 -17.76 6.03 7.21
CA LEU A 60 -19.01 6.49 6.63
C LEU A 60 -18.93 7.98 6.30
N ARG A 61 -19.24 8.32 5.05
CA ARG A 61 -19.34 9.71 4.59
C ARG A 61 -20.73 9.98 4.07
N HIS A 62 -21.23 11.20 4.31
CA HIS A 62 -22.54 11.62 3.84
C HIS A 62 -22.62 11.78 2.30
N ASP A 63 -21.47 11.96 1.65
CA ASP A 63 -21.35 12.14 0.20
C ASP A 63 -21.00 10.84 -0.55
N PHE A 64 -20.86 9.71 0.15
CA PHE A 64 -20.60 8.39 -0.45
C PHE A 64 -21.77 7.45 -0.19
N GLY A 65 -22.60 7.25 -1.21
CA GLY A 65 -23.67 6.27 -1.22
C GLY A 65 -23.24 4.93 -1.78
N ALA A 66 -24.23 4.06 -2.05
CA ALA A 66 -23.99 2.73 -2.61
C ALA A 66 -23.35 2.78 -4.01
N GLU A 67 -23.60 3.84 -4.79
CA GLU A 67 -23.03 4.00 -6.13
C GLU A 67 -21.53 4.32 -6.07
N GLU A 68 -21.13 5.29 -5.24
CA GLU A 68 -19.72 5.67 -5.03
C GLU A 68 -18.93 4.52 -4.42
N LEU A 69 -19.46 3.89 -3.37
CA LEU A 69 -18.80 2.75 -2.73
C LEU A 69 -18.72 1.54 -3.66
N GLY A 70 -19.76 1.31 -4.47
CA GLY A 70 -19.74 0.32 -5.53
C GLY A 70 -18.68 0.62 -6.59
N ALA A 71 -18.46 1.90 -6.94
CA ALA A 71 -17.41 2.29 -7.88
C ALA A 71 -16.01 2.01 -7.32
N VAL A 72 -15.77 2.29 -6.03
CA VAL A 72 -14.52 1.93 -5.36
C VAL A 72 -14.30 0.41 -5.38
N ALA A 73 -15.33 -0.38 -5.07
CA ALA A 73 -15.25 -1.84 -5.16
C ALA A 73 -14.97 -2.33 -6.59
N ARG A 74 -15.47 -1.66 -7.63
CA ARG A 74 -15.13 -1.98 -9.03
C ARG A 74 -13.68 -1.64 -9.36
N VAL A 75 -13.11 -0.56 -8.82
CA VAL A 75 -11.67 -0.25 -8.95
C VAL A 75 -10.83 -1.38 -8.32
N TYR A 76 -11.20 -1.85 -7.12
CA TYR A 76 -10.59 -3.03 -6.51
C TYR A 76 -10.64 -4.20 -7.49
N LEU A 77 -11.84 -4.61 -7.91
CA LEU A 77 -12.00 -5.83 -8.71
C LEU A 77 -11.22 -5.77 -10.02
N ALA A 78 -11.15 -4.61 -10.67
CA ALA A 78 -10.35 -4.41 -11.86
C ALA A 78 -8.85 -4.58 -11.59
N GLY A 79 -8.32 -3.95 -10.54
CA GLY A 79 -6.91 -4.10 -10.16
C GLY A 79 -6.55 -5.55 -9.75
N TRP A 80 -7.47 -6.24 -9.09
CA TRP A 80 -7.32 -7.66 -8.78
C TRP A 80 -7.27 -8.53 -10.04
N ARG A 81 -8.23 -8.36 -10.97
CA ARG A 81 -8.32 -9.16 -12.19
C ARG A 81 -7.11 -8.98 -13.10
N GLU A 82 -6.63 -7.74 -13.23
CA GLU A 82 -5.54 -7.42 -14.16
C GLU A 82 -4.16 -7.74 -13.56
N PHE A 83 -3.94 -7.40 -12.29
CA PHE A 83 -2.59 -7.42 -11.70
C PHE A 83 -2.47 -8.25 -10.41
N ASN A 84 -3.56 -8.86 -9.93
CA ASN A 84 -3.63 -9.38 -8.56
C ASN A 84 -3.32 -8.31 -7.50
N TYR A 85 -3.63 -7.04 -7.79
CA TYR A 85 -3.49 -5.93 -6.85
C TYR A 85 -4.52 -6.09 -5.73
N ILE A 86 -4.08 -5.96 -4.48
CA ILE A 86 -4.95 -5.91 -3.31
C ILE A 86 -4.59 -4.66 -2.49
N PRO A 87 -5.58 -3.85 -2.07
CA PRO A 87 -5.33 -2.73 -1.17
C PRO A 87 -4.97 -3.21 0.24
N ILE A 88 -3.71 -3.57 0.45
CA ILE A 88 -3.24 -4.29 1.66
C ILE A 88 -3.30 -3.46 2.95
N ALA A 89 -3.54 -2.15 2.87
CA ALA A 89 -3.79 -1.33 4.05
C ALA A 89 -5.25 -1.50 4.57
N ILE A 90 -6.19 -1.94 3.73
CA ILE A 90 -7.53 -2.29 4.22
C ILE A 90 -7.44 -3.53 5.10
N ALA A 91 -7.99 -3.45 6.31
CA ALA A 91 -7.89 -4.51 7.30
C ALA A 91 -8.34 -5.88 6.73
N PRO A 92 -7.56 -6.96 6.89
CA PRO A 92 -7.94 -8.28 6.39
C PRO A 92 -9.29 -8.76 6.92
N VAL A 93 -9.57 -8.54 8.20
CA VAL A 93 -10.85 -8.87 8.84
C VAL A 93 -12.04 -8.15 8.19
N PHE A 94 -11.87 -6.90 7.74
CA PHE A 94 -12.89 -6.18 6.99
C PHE A 94 -13.11 -6.83 5.61
N MET A 95 -12.03 -7.19 4.91
CA MET A 95 -12.13 -7.86 3.62
C MET A 95 -12.73 -9.27 3.72
N GLU A 96 -12.49 -9.99 4.81
CA GLU A 96 -13.13 -11.27 5.08
C GLU A 96 -14.64 -11.12 5.25
N GLU A 97 -15.12 -10.10 5.97
CA GLU A 97 -16.55 -9.78 6.03
C GLU A 97 -17.13 -9.44 4.66
N VAL A 98 -16.38 -8.69 3.83
CA VAL A 98 -16.79 -8.36 2.46
C VAL A 98 -16.93 -9.60 1.60
N ILE A 99 -15.93 -10.49 1.59
CA ILE A 99 -15.84 -11.61 0.65
C ILE A 99 -16.64 -12.83 1.14
N TYR A 100 -16.56 -13.14 2.43
CA TYR A 100 -17.10 -14.36 3.01
C TYR A 100 -18.34 -14.14 3.89
N GLY A 101 -18.70 -12.88 4.18
CA GLY A 101 -19.78 -12.55 5.10
C GLY A 101 -19.49 -12.87 6.56
N ARG A 102 -18.22 -13.14 6.89
CA ARG A 102 -17.72 -13.31 8.25
C ARG A 102 -16.21 -13.14 8.31
N SER A 103 -15.71 -12.65 9.44
CA SER A 103 -14.28 -12.61 9.77
C SER A 103 -13.77 -13.95 10.35
N PHE A 104 -12.51 -14.26 10.06
CA PHE A 104 -11.79 -15.46 10.52
C PHE A 104 -10.48 -15.09 11.23
N SER A 105 -9.87 -13.98 10.79
CA SER A 105 -8.63 -13.45 11.35
C SER A 105 -8.82 -12.87 12.75
N ASP A 106 -7.70 -12.69 13.46
CA ASP A 106 -7.69 -12.07 14.80
C ASP A 106 -8.16 -10.62 14.73
N LEU A 107 -9.39 -10.39 15.20
CA LEU A 107 -10.04 -9.09 15.25
C LEU A 107 -9.35 -8.14 16.24
N MET A 108 -8.88 -8.64 17.39
CA MET A 108 -8.19 -7.81 18.38
C MET A 108 -6.82 -7.39 17.86
N GLY A 109 -6.06 -8.32 17.26
CA GLY A 109 -4.80 -8.00 16.59
C GLY A 109 -4.98 -6.99 15.45
N SER A 110 -6.06 -7.13 14.68
CA SER A 110 -6.41 -6.17 13.62
C SER A 110 -6.78 -4.79 14.17
N PHE A 111 -7.50 -4.74 15.30
CA PHE A 111 -7.80 -3.49 15.99
C PHE A 111 -6.55 -2.82 16.55
N LEU A 112 -5.63 -3.58 17.15
CA LEU A 112 -4.35 -3.03 17.54
C LEU A 112 -3.61 -2.46 16.33
N ALA A 113 -3.62 -3.11 15.15
CA ALA A 113 -3.02 -2.54 13.95
C ALA A 113 -3.76 -1.31 13.39
N PHE A 114 -5.04 -1.15 13.70
CA PHE A 114 -5.87 0.00 13.35
C PHE A 114 -5.62 1.22 14.24
N VAL A 115 -5.39 1.01 15.53
CA VAL A 115 -5.11 2.07 16.52
C VAL A 115 -3.78 2.76 16.21
N ASP A 116 -3.70 4.07 16.50
CA ASP A 116 -2.47 4.86 16.36
C ASP A 116 -1.28 4.22 17.11
N PRO A 117 -0.03 4.27 16.60
CA PRO A 117 1.10 3.60 17.22
C PRO A 117 1.33 3.94 18.70
N LEU A 118 1.04 5.17 19.14
CA LEU A 118 1.23 5.58 20.53
C LEU A 118 0.17 4.95 21.44
N GLU A 119 -1.10 5.08 21.08
CA GLU A 119 -2.24 4.48 21.79
C GLU A 119 -2.15 2.96 21.81
N ARG A 120 -1.71 2.37 20.71
CA ARG A 120 -1.50 0.93 20.57
C ARG A 120 -0.47 0.40 21.55
N ASP A 121 0.60 1.14 21.81
CA ASP A 121 1.60 0.77 22.81
C ASP A 121 0.98 0.74 24.22
N ILE A 122 0.17 1.75 24.54
CA ILE A 122 -0.59 1.82 25.80
C ILE A 122 -1.53 0.61 25.94
N LEU A 123 -2.34 0.32 24.91
CA LEU A 123 -3.25 -0.83 24.92
C LEU A 123 -2.50 -2.17 25.06
N LYS A 124 -1.37 -2.34 24.36
CA LYS A 124 -0.55 -3.55 24.47
C LYS A 124 0.05 -3.73 25.86
N LYS A 125 0.53 -2.66 26.48
CA LYS A 125 1.03 -2.67 27.86
C LYS A 125 -0.09 -3.03 28.83
N ALA A 126 -1.25 -2.38 28.74
CA ALA A 126 -2.40 -2.64 29.61
C ALA A 126 -2.93 -4.08 29.45
N LEU A 127 -2.93 -4.62 28.23
CA LEU A 127 -3.30 -6.02 27.95
C LEU A 127 -2.31 -7.03 28.56
N ALA A 128 -1.03 -6.70 28.60
CA ALA A 128 0.01 -7.56 29.16
C ALA A 128 0.05 -7.47 30.71
N ASP A 129 -0.01 -6.25 31.23
CA ASP A 129 -0.05 -5.94 32.66
C ASP A 129 -0.85 -4.65 32.88
N PHE A 130 -2.10 -4.81 33.33
CA PHE A 130 -3.03 -3.70 33.54
C PHE A 130 -2.46 -2.60 34.45
N ASP A 131 -1.72 -3.00 35.48
CA ASP A 131 -1.21 -2.11 36.52
C ASP A 131 0.06 -1.36 36.06
N SER A 132 0.59 -1.67 34.87
CA SER A 132 1.77 -1.02 34.29
C SER A 132 1.50 0.30 33.57
N VAL A 133 0.22 0.64 33.36
CA VAL A 133 -0.24 1.83 32.62
C VAL A 133 -0.97 2.77 33.57
N GLN A 134 -0.81 4.08 33.38
CA GLN A 134 -1.57 5.07 34.16
C GLN A 134 -3.06 4.99 33.81
N PRO A 135 -3.99 4.94 34.79
CA PRO A 135 -5.42 4.84 34.53
C PRO A 135 -5.93 5.94 33.59
N GLU A 136 -5.46 7.17 33.75
CA GLU A 136 -5.87 8.32 32.93
C GLU A 136 -5.45 8.13 31.46
N GLU A 137 -4.24 7.65 31.19
CA GLU A 137 -3.77 7.37 29.83
C GLU A 137 -4.62 6.30 29.14
N LEU A 138 -4.96 5.23 29.86
CA LEU A 138 -5.82 4.17 29.32
C LEU A 138 -7.24 4.67 29.06
N ILE A 139 -7.80 5.48 29.96
CA ILE A 139 -9.12 6.09 29.78
C ILE A 139 -9.12 7.00 28.57
N ASP A 140 -8.13 7.88 28.43
CA ASP A 140 -7.99 8.80 27.30
C ASP A 140 -8.01 8.03 25.97
N VAL A 141 -7.26 6.92 25.88
CA VAL A 141 -7.25 6.06 24.68
C VAL A 141 -8.63 5.47 24.42
N LEU A 142 -9.27 4.87 25.43
CA LEU A 142 -10.56 4.19 25.27
C LEU A 142 -11.70 5.18 24.95
N ASP A 143 -11.63 6.40 25.45
CA ASP A 143 -12.60 7.47 25.19
C ASP A 143 -12.58 7.92 23.73
N GLN A 144 -11.43 7.87 23.04
CA GLN A 144 -11.36 8.14 21.60
C GLN A 144 -12.24 7.20 20.78
N TYR A 145 -12.35 5.95 21.22
CA TYR A 145 -13.23 4.94 20.62
C TYR A 145 -14.62 4.91 21.29
N SER A 146 -14.98 5.99 22.01
CA SER A 146 -16.26 6.16 22.68
C SER A 146 -16.63 5.03 23.66
N CYS A 147 -15.64 4.48 24.38
CA CYS A 147 -15.90 3.54 25.45
C CYS A 147 -16.76 4.21 26.54
N ARG A 148 -17.78 3.49 27.03
CA ARG A 148 -18.68 3.98 28.11
C ARG A 148 -18.67 3.07 29.34
N LYS A 149 -17.77 2.09 29.37
CA LYS A 149 -17.65 1.12 30.46
C LYS A 149 -16.52 1.54 31.38
N ILE A 150 -16.69 1.30 32.68
CA ILE A 150 -15.61 1.44 33.65
C ILE A 150 -14.62 0.29 33.41
N THR A 151 -13.40 0.63 33.02
CA THR A 151 -12.36 -0.34 32.69
C THR A 151 -11.67 -0.87 33.94
N ASN A 152 -11.47 -2.17 34.01
CA ASN A 152 -10.67 -2.86 35.01
C ASN A 152 -9.93 -4.06 34.40
N LYS A 153 -9.09 -4.70 35.21
CA LYS A 153 -8.27 -5.84 34.79
C LYS A 153 -9.10 -7.01 34.27
N GLU A 154 -10.28 -7.23 34.85
CA GLU A 154 -11.15 -8.35 34.51
C GLU A 154 -11.89 -8.14 33.18
N ASN A 155 -12.17 -6.88 32.80
CA ASN A 155 -13.00 -6.56 31.65
C ASN A 155 -12.26 -5.96 30.45
N LEU A 156 -10.98 -5.55 30.59
CA LEU A 156 -10.22 -4.87 29.53
C LEU A 156 -10.23 -5.64 28.20
N ILE A 157 -9.97 -6.95 28.22
CA ILE A 157 -9.97 -7.78 27.01
C ILE A 157 -11.34 -7.75 26.33
N THR A 158 -12.42 -7.81 27.12
CA THR A 158 -13.79 -7.77 26.60
C THR A 158 -14.09 -6.40 25.98
N ILE A 159 -13.70 -5.31 26.66
CA ILE A 159 -13.88 -3.95 26.16
C ILE A 159 -13.14 -3.77 24.83
N ILE A 160 -11.87 -4.17 24.74
CA ILE A 160 -11.09 -4.04 23.51
C ILE A 160 -11.70 -4.89 22.39
N SER A 161 -12.18 -6.10 22.66
CA SER A 161 -12.86 -6.94 21.68
C SER A 161 -14.16 -6.31 21.16
N GLU A 162 -14.96 -5.72 22.04
CA GLU A 162 -16.18 -5.00 21.67
C GLU A 162 -15.88 -3.75 20.83
N LEU A 163 -14.87 -2.96 21.20
CA LEU A 163 -14.42 -1.80 20.44
C LEU A 163 -13.89 -2.22 19.06
N ALA A 164 -13.10 -3.28 19.00
CA ALA A 164 -12.59 -3.84 17.75
C ALA A 164 -13.74 -4.21 16.80
N HIS A 165 -14.76 -4.92 17.30
CA HIS A 165 -15.92 -5.28 16.51
C HIS A 165 -16.74 -4.06 16.10
N LYS A 166 -16.92 -3.09 17.00
CA LYS A 166 -17.63 -1.84 16.69
C LYS A 166 -16.93 -1.08 15.55
N GLU A 167 -15.64 -0.79 15.70
CA GLU A 167 -14.90 0.08 14.78
C GLU A 167 -14.62 -0.57 13.42
N ILE A 168 -14.26 -1.85 13.39
CA ILE A 168 -13.81 -2.51 12.15
C ILE A 168 -14.97 -3.15 11.39
N ILE A 169 -16.05 -3.55 12.08
CA ILE A 169 -17.14 -4.34 11.48
C ILE A 169 -18.46 -3.57 11.49
N GLN A 170 -18.94 -3.13 12.67
CA GLN A 170 -20.27 -2.52 12.78
C GLN A 170 -20.33 -1.14 12.12
N THR A 171 -19.39 -0.25 12.43
CA THR A 171 -19.34 1.11 11.89
C THR A 171 -19.29 1.11 10.36
N PRO A 172 -18.41 0.32 9.69
CA PRO A 172 -18.34 0.32 8.24
C PRO A 172 -19.26 -0.71 7.56
N MET A 173 -20.25 -1.30 8.26
CA MET A 173 -21.11 -2.37 7.73
C MET A 173 -21.81 -1.98 6.42
N PHE A 174 -22.26 -0.73 6.29
CA PHE A 174 -22.86 -0.26 5.04
C PHE A 174 -21.87 -0.33 3.86
N VAL A 175 -20.59 -0.01 4.10
CA VAL A 175 -19.54 -0.14 3.09
C VAL A 175 -19.27 -1.61 2.78
N ILE A 176 -19.23 -2.46 3.81
CA ILE A 176 -19.08 -3.91 3.64
C ILE A 176 -20.15 -4.46 2.70
N ASP A 177 -21.41 -4.10 2.93
CA ASP A 177 -22.53 -4.56 2.10
C ASP A 177 -22.43 -4.06 0.65
N CYS A 178 -22.08 -2.79 0.46
CA CYS A 178 -21.86 -2.22 -0.87
C CYS A 178 -20.73 -2.94 -1.62
N TRP A 179 -19.59 -3.15 -0.96
CA TRP A 179 -18.45 -3.83 -1.55
C TRP A 179 -18.73 -5.31 -1.81
N ARG A 180 -19.41 -6.00 -0.89
CA ARG A 180 -19.80 -7.41 -1.05
C ARG A 180 -20.59 -7.62 -2.34
N SER A 181 -21.53 -6.73 -2.64
CA SER A 181 -22.34 -6.81 -3.87
C SER A 181 -21.52 -6.80 -5.18
N VAL A 182 -20.28 -6.31 -5.13
CA VAL A 182 -19.35 -6.23 -6.26
C VAL A 182 -18.23 -7.25 -6.17
N LEU A 183 -17.71 -7.51 -4.97
CA LEU A 183 -16.49 -8.31 -4.73
C LEU A 183 -16.75 -9.79 -4.42
N THR A 184 -18.01 -10.20 -4.22
CA THR A 184 -18.36 -11.64 -4.11
C THR A 184 -17.76 -12.51 -5.23
N PRO A 185 -17.63 -12.05 -6.50
CA PRO A 185 -16.99 -12.83 -7.56
C PRO A 185 -15.48 -13.05 -7.40
N MET A 186 -14.80 -12.38 -6.45
CA MET A 186 -13.39 -12.69 -6.15
C MET A 186 -13.28 -14.10 -5.59
N ALA A 187 -12.83 -15.03 -6.42
CA ALA A 187 -12.71 -16.44 -6.10
C ALA A 187 -11.46 -16.73 -5.26
N PHE A 188 -11.51 -16.41 -3.96
CA PHE A 188 -10.68 -17.10 -2.99
C PHE A 188 -11.44 -18.33 -2.49
N HIS A 189 -10.86 -19.52 -2.69
CA HIS A 189 -11.51 -20.75 -2.25
C HIS A 189 -11.45 -20.89 -0.72
N LYS A 190 -10.43 -20.28 -0.10
CA LYS A 190 -10.18 -20.32 1.34
C LYS A 190 -9.68 -18.98 1.85
N HIS A 191 -10.03 -18.62 3.09
CA HIS A 191 -9.60 -17.37 3.71
C HIS A 191 -8.07 -17.23 3.81
N GLU A 192 -7.34 -18.34 3.94
CA GLU A 192 -5.88 -18.35 3.99
C GLU A 192 -5.23 -17.84 2.70
N GLU A 193 -5.90 -17.99 1.55
CA GLU A 193 -5.40 -17.50 0.25
C GLU A 193 -5.40 -15.97 0.19
N LEU A 194 -6.42 -15.34 0.79
CA LEU A 194 -6.48 -13.88 0.95
C LEU A 194 -5.31 -13.41 1.83
N LEU A 195 -5.12 -14.01 3.00
CA LEU A 195 -4.03 -13.66 3.92
C LEU A 195 -2.65 -13.90 3.32
N ALA A 196 -2.48 -14.99 2.56
CA ALA A 196 -1.26 -15.25 1.82
C ALA A 196 -0.98 -14.16 0.77
N SER A 197 -2.01 -13.65 0.10
CA SER A 197 -1.88 -12.56 -0.87
C SER A 197 -1.46 -11.25 -0.20
N TYR A 198 -2.05 -10.89 0.95
CA TYR A 198 -1.60 -9.74 1.75
C TYR A 198 -0.10 -9.85 2.08
N LYS A 199 0.32 -11.00 2.62
CA LYS A 199 1.72 -11.25 2.99
C LYS A 199 2.65 -11.22 1.79
N ARG A 200 2.23 -11.74 0.63
CA ARG A 200 3.02 -11.76 -0.60
C ARG A 200 3.27 -10.34 -1.10
N LEU A 201 2.21 -9.53 -1.18
CA LEU A 201 2.21 -8.19 -1.75
C LEU A 201 2.92 -7.13 -0.87
N LEU A 202 2.96 -7.34 0.44
CA LEU A 202 3.62 -6.43 1.37
C LEU A 202 5.10 -6.19 0.97
N PRO A 203 5.50 -4.92 0.78
CA PRO A 203 6.89 -4.53 0.55
C PRO A 203 7.81 -5.04 1.66
N ASP A 204 8.91 -5.67 1.24
CA ASP A 204 9.88 -6.26 2.15
C ASP A 204 11.27 -6.14 1.55
N THR A 205 12.23 -5.70 2.35
CA THR A 205 13.63 -5.50 1.93
C THR A 205 14.24 -6.76 1.32
N LYS A 206 14.01 -7.93 1.92
CA LYS A 206 14.61 -9.18 1.45
C LYS A 206 13.97 -9.62 0.13
N LYS A 207 12.65 -9.54 0.01
CA LYS A 207 11.96 -9.83 -1.26
C LYS A 207 12.41 -8.87 -2.36
N LEU A 208 12.49 -7.56 -2.08
CA LEU A 208 12.91 -6.56 -3.05
C LEU A 208 14.34 -6.82 -3.55
N LEU A 209 15.29 -7.09 -2.64
CA LEU A 209 16.66 -7.46 -3.02
C LEU A 209 16.71 -8.72 -3.90
N ASN A 210 15.78 -9.67 -3.69
CA ASN A 210 15.72 -10.90 -4.47
C ASN A 210 15.11 -10.72 -5.86
N VAL A 211 14.36 -9.65 -6.12
CA VAL A 211 13.79 -9.37 -7.45
C VAL A 211 14.70 -8.47 -8.29
N LEU A 212 15.65 -7.74 -7.68
CA LEU A 212 16.65 -6.98 -8.43
C LEU A 212 17.54 -7.93 -9.26
N ARG A 213 17.50 -7.79 -10.59
CA ARG A 213 18.29 -8.54 -11.56
C ARG A 213 19.39 -7.64 -12.10
N PHE A 214 20.63 -7.90 -11.67
CA PHE A 214 21.80 -7.22 -12.19
C PHE A 214 22.31 -7.93 -13.45
N PRO A 215 23.05 -7.24 -14.34
CA PRO A 215 23.70 -7.88 -15.49
C PRO A 215 24.66 -9.00 -15.05
N GLU A 216 24.76 -10.07 -15.83
CA GLU A 216 25.68 -11.17 -15.54
C GLU A 216 27.15 -10.71 -15.62
N ASP A 217 27.46 -9.88 -16.61
CA ASP A 217 28.79 -9.31 -16.84
C ASP A 217 28.92 -7.90 -16.23
N ILE A 218 28.85 -7.81 -14.89
CA ILE A 218 29.13 -6.55 -14.18
C ILE A 218 30.58 -6.12 -14.43
N ARG A 219 30.76 -4.88 -14.89
CA ARG A 219 32.09 -4.27 -15.06
C ARG A 219 32.64 -3.78 -13.72
N ASN A 220 33.96 -3.69 -13.60
CA ASN A 220 34.62 -3.15 -12.39
C ASN A 220 34.12 -1.75 -11.98
N THR A 221 33.66 -0.94 -12.94
CA THR A 221 33.09 0.39 -12.67
C THR A 221 31.65 0.35 -12.14
N GLU A 222 30.94 -0.76 -12.34
CA GLU A 222 29.52 -0.93 -11.99
C GLU A 222 29.36 -1.65 -10.64
N GLU A 223 30.33 -2.49 -10.27
CA GLU A 223 30.31 -3.26 -9.01
C GLU A 223 30.14 -2.37 -7.75
N PRO A 224 30.84 -1.23 -7.60
CA PRO A 224 30.62 -0.33 -6.46
C PRO A 224 29.18 0.21 -6.42
N VAL A 225 28.61 0.56 -7.58
CA VAL A 225 27.26 1.12 -7.70
C VAL A 225 26.19 0.06 -7.43
N ALA A 226 26.39 -1.17 -7.90
CA ALA A 226 25.55 -2.31 -7.52
C ALA A 226 25.54 -2.51 -5.98
N GLY A 227 26.72 -2.37 -5.35
CA GLY A 227 26.87 -2.36 -3.90
C GLY A 227 26.10 -1.23 -3.23
N TYR A 228 26.13 -0.03 -3.79
CA TYR A 228 25.38 1.14 -3.30
C TYR A 228 23.87 0.93 -3.38
N LEU A 229 23.35 0.41 -4.49
CA LEU A 229 21.92 0.11 -4.64
C LEU A 229 21.46 -0.91 -3.61
N LYS A 230 22.18 -2.04 -3.46
CA LYS A 230 21.86 -3.05 -2.46
C LYS A 230 21.91 -2.47 -1.04
N ARG A 231 22.92 -1.64 -0.74
CA ARG A 231 23.03 -0.97 0.57
C ARG A 231 21.90 0.02 0.80
N TYR A 232 21.48 0.74 -0.22
CA TYR A 232 20.39 1.71 -0.17
C TYR A 232 19.07 1.02 0.17
N VAL A 233 18.70 -0.01 -0.60
CA VAL A 233 17.50 -0.81 -0.36
C VAL A 233 17.46 -1.42 1.04
N LYS A 234 18.61 -1.90 1.56
CA LYS A 234 18.74 -2.41 2.93
C LYS A 234 18.46 -1.38 4.02
N GLY A 235 18.62 -0.10 3.71
CA GLY A 235 18.43 1.02 4.65
C GLY A 235 17.08 1.72 4.54
N LEU A 236 16.18 1.25 3.67
CA LEU A 236 14.85 1.85 3.50
C LEU A 236 13.89 1.37 4.60
N ASP A 237 13.04 2.28 5.06
CA ASP A 237 11.85 1.94 5.84
C ASP A 237 10.70 1.47 4.93
N SER A 238 9.57 1.07 5.52
CA SER A 238 8.41 0.57 4.77
C SER A 238 7.86 1.58 3.76
N ASN A 239 7.82 2.87 4.10
CA ASN A 239 7.30 3.90 3.21
C ASN A 239 8.22 4.10 1.99
N MET A 240 9.53 4.20 2.24
CA MET A 240 10.51 4.35 1.18
C MET A 240 10.63 3.09 0.30
N LEU A 241 10.39 1.90 0.85
CA LEU A 241 10.29 0.67 0.06
C LEU A 241 9.12 0.71 -0.93
N SER A 242 7.93 1.13 -0.48
CA SER A 242 6.77 1.34 -1.35
C SER A 242 7.06 2.36 -2.46
N ARG A 243 7.69 3.49 -2.11
CA ARG A 243 8.08 4.51 -3.10
C ARG A 243 9.09 3.98 -4.10
N PHE A 244 10.07 3.20 -3.66
CA PHE A 244 11.06 2.59 -4.54
C PHE A 244 10.41 1.59 -5.51
N LEU A 245 9.49 0.74 -5.03
CA LEU A 245 8.73 -0.17 -5.86
C LEU A 245 7.90 0.58 -6.90
N ARG A 246 7.20 1.64 -6.47
CA ARG A 246 6.37 2.48 -7.35
C ARG A 246 7.23 3.13 -8.43
N PHE A 247 8.38 3.68 -8.05
CA PHE A 247 9.35 4.26 -8.98
C PHE A 247 9.82 3.27 -10.05
N CYS A 248 10.06 2.01 -9.68
CA CYS A 248 10.56 1.01 -10.63
C CYS A 248 9.44 0.33 -11.44
N THR A 249 8.21 0.27 -10.95
CA THR A 249 7.19 -0.68 -11.47
C THR A 249 5.80 -0.08 -11.65
N GLY A 250 5.61 1.18 -11.23
CA GLY A 250 4.30 1.81 -11.10
C GLY A 250 3.48 1.31 -9.92
N SER A 251 3.93 0.33 -9.14
CA SER A 251 3.17 -0.23 -8.02
C SER A 251 3.88 -0.03 -6.69
N ASP A 252 3.15 0.40 -5.66
CA ASP A 252 3.62 0.45 -4.27
C ASP A 252 3.77 -0.94 -3.60
N LEU A 253 3.35 -1.99 -4.30
CA LEU A 253 3.31 -3.38 -3.84
C LEU A 253 4.27 -4.29 -4.62
N MET A 254 4.59 -5.46 -4.03
CA MET A 254 5.39 -6.53 -4.64
C MET A 254 4.57 -7.31 -5.70
N LEU A 255 4.32 -6.68 -6.86
CA LEU A 255 3.60 -7.27 -8.00
C LEU A 255 4.51 -7.87 -9.07
N THR A 256 5.83 -7.68 -8.96
CA THR A 256 6.81 -8.21 -9.92
C THR A 256 7.79 -9.17 -9.26
N ASP A 257 8.25 -10.15 -10.05
CA ASP A 257 9.30 -11.10 -9.68
C ASP A 257 10.68 -10.68 -10.21
N ASN A 258 10.73 -9.61 -11.01
CA ASN A 258 11.95 -9.04 -11.54
C ASN A 258 11.91 -7.50 -11.59
N ILE A 259 13.05 -6.90 -11.28
CA ILE A 259 13.35 -5.50 -11.60
C ILE A 259 14.73 -5.53 -12.25
N THR A 260 14.80 -5.26 -13.54
CA THR A 260 16.04 -5.31 -14.31
C THR A 260 16.87 -4.07 -14.02
N VAL A 261 18.07 -4.24 -13.49
CA VAL A 261 19.01 -3.14 -13.24
C VAL A 261 19.91 -2.98 -14.46
N GLN A 262 19.93 -1.79 -15.04
CA GLN A 262 20.81 -1.45 -16.17
C GLN A 262 21.77 -0.34 -15.75
N PHE A 263 23.05 -0.53 -16.01
CA PHE A 263 24.04 0.51 -15.76
C PHE A 263 24.22 1.37 -17.00
N THR A 264 24.01 2.67 -16.85
CA THR A 264 24.13 3.64 -17.93
C THR A 264 25.38 4.48 -17.76
N SER A 265 25.88 5.01 -18.88
CA SER A 265 26.97 5.99 -18.89
C SER A 265 26.44 7.27 -19.51
N HIS A 266 26.32 8.34 -18.73
CA HIS A 266 25.91 9.62 -19.29
C HIS A 266 27.15 10.35 -19.81
N THR A 267 27.25 10.51 -21.13
CA THR A 267 28.36 11.20 -21.82
C THR A 267 28.23 12.74 -21.81
N GLY A 268 27.23 13.31 -21.12
CA GLY A 268 26.98 14.74 -21.03
C GLY A 268 27.48 15.36 -19.72
N THR A 269 28.08 16.55 -19.79
CA THR A 269 28.39 17.38 -18.62
C THR A 269 27.11 18.04 -18.07
N GLY A 270 26.73 17.73 -16.82
CA GLY A 270 25.62 18.40 -16.11
C GLY A 270 24.56 17.48 -15.51
N LEU A 271 23.42 18.07 -15.12
CA LEU A 271 22.24 17.58 -14.36
C LEU A 271 21.57 16.25 -14.81
N GLY A 272 22.19 15.45 -15.67
CA GLY A 272 21.67 14.19 -16.21
C GLY A 272 22.13 12.91 -15.51
N LYS A 273 22.67 12.98 -14.27
CA LYS A 273 23.21 11.83 -13.53
C LYS A 273 22.18 11.14 -12.62
N ARG A 274 20.93 11.00 -13.04
CA ARG A 274 19.87 10.48 -12.15
C ARG A 274 19.47 9.04 -12.47
N PRO A 275 19.12 8.22 -11.47
CA PRO A 275 18.42 6.97 -11.69
C PRO A 275 17.09 7.21 -12.42
N ILE A 276 16.73 6.29 -13.31
CA ILE A 276 15.50 6.36 -14.10
C ILE A 276 14.75 5.02 -13.93
N GLY A 277 13.46 5.10 -13.64
CA GLY A 277 12.58 3.94 -13.50
C GLY A 277 11.64 3.84 -14.68
N HIS A 278 11.68 2.72 -15.39
CA HIS A 278 10.76 2.39 -16.48
C HIS A 278 9.69 1.43 -15.96
N THR A 279 8.52 1.98 -15.63
CA THR A 279 7.47 1.27 -14.91
C THR A 279 6.82 0.13 -15.71
N CYS A 280 6.71 0.28 -17.04
CA CYS A 280 6.15 -0.73 -17.94
C CYS A 280 7.05 -1.97 -18.06
N GLY A 281 8.37 -1.78 -18.15
CA GLY A 281 9.35 -2.87 -18.27
C GLY A 281 9.91 -3.38 -16.94
N ALA A 282 9.56 -2.75 -15.80
CA ALA A 282 10.20 -2.96 -14.52
C ALA A 282 11.74 -2.83 -14.62
N VAL A 283 12.22 -1.77 -15.26
CA VAL A 283 13.65 -1.51 -15.46
C VAL A 283 14.09 -0.33 -14.59
N LEU A 284 15.23 -0.47 -13.94
CA LEU A 284 15.90 0.58 -13.19
C LEU A 284 17.25 0.88 -13.87
N GLU A 285 17.34 2.02 -14.52
CA GLU A 285 18.61 2.56 -15.00
C GLU A 285 19.34 3.29 -13.87
N VAL A 286 20.61 2.94 -13.70
CA VAL A 286 21.47 3.51 -12.67
C VAL A 286 22.77 4.01 -13.30
N PRO A 287 23.07 5.31 -13.21
CA PRO A 287 24.36 5.85 -13.63
C PRO A 287 25.52 5.14 -12.92
N LYS A 288 26.56 4.74 -13.66
CA LYS A 288 27.72 4.07 -13.06
C LYS A 288 28.75 5.03 -12.44
N GLU A 289 28.56 6.34 -12.62
CA GLU A 289 29.51 7.40 -12.23
C GLU A 289 29.33 7.91 -10.78
N TYR A 290 28.77 7.10 -9.87
CA TYR A 290 28.69 7.46 -8.46
C TYR A 290 30.02 7.26 -7.74
N ASP A 291 30.59 8.34 -7.23
CA ASP A 291 31.87 8.30 -6.52
C ASP A 291 31.76 7.66 -5.13
N ASN A 292 30.59 7.79 -4.49
CA ASN A 292 30.36 7.26 -3.14
C ASN A 292 28.87 7.06 -2.80
N PHE A 293 28.63 6.24 -1.77
CA PHE A 293 27.29 5.92 -1.29
C PHE A 293 26.47 7.14 -0.80
N PRO A 294 27.03 8.12 -0.05
CA PRO A 294 26.27 9.31 0.34
C PRO A 294 25.66 10.08 -0.84
N GLN A 295 26.41 10.26 -1.93
CA GLN A 295 25.91 10.90 -3.15
C GLN A 295 24.77 10.09 -3.78
N PHE A 296 24.98 8.78 -3.97
CA PHE A 296 23.97 7.85 -4.47
C PHE A 296 22.66 7.94 -3.66
N ARG A 297 22.78 7.87 -2.33
CA ARG A 297 21.65 7.92 -1.41
C ARG A 297 20.93 9.27 -1.47
N HIS A 298 21.68 10.37 -1.53
CA HIS A 298 21.09 11.71 -1.60
C HIS A 298 20.23 11.86 -2.85
N GLU A 299 20.74 11.40 -4.00
CA GLU A 299 20.01 11.49 -5.26
C GLU A 299 18.77 10.61 -5.29
N PHE A 300 18.86 9.34 -4.88
CA PHE A 300 17.68 8.49 -4.76
C PHE A 300 16.64 9.05 -3.79
N ASN A 301 17.05 9.63 -2.65
CA ASN A 301 16.11 10.27 -1.73
C ASN A 301 15.45 11.49 -2.36
N ASN A 302 16.20 12.33 -3.08
CA ASN A 302 15.63 13.51 -3.74
C ASN A 302 14.64 13.14 -4.82
N ILE A 303 14.91 12.03 -5.53
CA ILE A 303 13.94 11.39 -6.40
C ILE A 303 12.81 10.93 -5.50
N LEU A 304 12.87 9.81 -4.80
CA LEU A 304 11.73 9.18 -4.10
C LEU A 304 10.87 10.11 -3.21
N ASN A 305 11.41 11.21 -2.69
CA ASN A 305 10.64 12.21 -1.95
C ASN A 305 9.80 13.17 -2.81
N SER A 306 10.17 13.44 -4.07
CA SER A 306 9.43 14.36 -4.94
C SER A 306 8.04 13.84 -5.31
N ASN A 307 7.82 12.52 -5.31
CA ASN A 307 6.58 11.85 -5.74
C ASN A 307 6.07 12.25 -7.13
N VAL A 308 6.92 12.88 -7.95
CA VAL A 308 6.65 13.27 -9.33
C VAL A 308 7.79 12.70 -10.17
N TRP A 309 7.49 11.61 -10.87
CA TRP A 309 8.42 10.97 -11.81
C TRP A 309 7.93 11.30 -13.21
N THR A 310 8.77 11.91 -14.05
CA THR A 310 8.54 11.84 -15.49
C THR A 310 8.61 10.37 -15.87
N MET A 311 7.46 9.78 -16.22
CA MET A 311 7.40 8.46 -16.84
C MET A 311 7.91 8.63 -18.26
N ASP A 312 9.23 8.51 -18.43
CA ASP A 312 9.84 8.52 -19.75
C ASP A 312 9.59 7.15 -20.41
N LEU A 313 9.24 7.22 -21.69
CA LEU A 313 8.86 6.08 -22.53
C LEU A 313 10.09 5.24 -22.94
N ASP A 314 9.86 3.95 -23.18
CA ASP A 314 10.73 3.10 -24.01
C ASP A 314 10.89 3.68 -25.43
#